data_AF-A0A961W8V3-F1
#
_entry.id   AF-A0A961W8V3-F1
#
_cell.length_a   1.000
_cell.length_b   1.000
_cell.length_c   1.000
_cell.angle_alpha   90.00
_cell.angle_beta   90.00
_cell.angle_gamma   90.00
#
_symmetry.space_group_name_H-M   'P 1'
#
loop_
_entity.id
_entity.type
_entity.pdbx_description
1 polymer ?
#
loop_
_entity_poly.entity_id
_entity_poly.type
_entity_poly.pdbx_seq_one_letter_code
_entity_poly.pdbx_strand_id
1 'polypeptide(L)' 'MPFLFGLILAGAGAVIALRLLSREWDRVNADLDEVRREPPKTGRTVRAELDLERDPNTGVYRSRD' A
#
# COMPACT_ATOMS: atom_id res chain seq x y z
N MET A 1 -37.09 -24.12 -18.76
CA MET A 1 -37.01 -22.75 -19.31
C MET A 1 -36.72 -21.66 -18.27
N PRO A 2 -37.40 -21.53 -17.11
CA PRO A 2 -37.14 -20.42 -16.17
C PRO A 2 -35.73 -20.46 -15.53
N PHE A 3 -35.17 -21.66 -15.35
CA PHE A 3 -33.83 -21.85 -14.79
C PHE A 3 -32.70 -21.24 -15.65
N LEU A 4 -32.83 -21.33 -16.98
CA LEU A 4 -31.83 -20.77 -17.90
C LEU A 4 -31.83 -19.23 -17.87
N PHE A 5 -33.01 -18.62 -17.75
CA PHE A 5 -33.12 -17.16 -17.60
C PHE A 5 -32.49 -16.68 -16.28
N GLY A 6 -32.70 -17.41 -15.18
CA GLY A 6 -32.07 -17.09 -13.90
C GLY A 6 -30.54 -17.17 -13.95
N LEU A 7 -29.99 -18.20 -14.62
CA LEU A 7 -28.56 -18.37 -14.78
C LEU A 7 -27.93 -17.24 -15.61
N ILE A 8 -28.59 -16.83 -16.70
CA ILE A 8 -28.13 -15.74 -17.57
C ILE A 8 -28.15 -14.41 -16.82
N LEU A 9 -29.22 -14.13 -16.07
CA LEU A 9 -29.32 -12.90 -15.27
C LEU A 9 -28.24 -12.84 -14.17
N ALA A 10 -27.99 -13.97 -13.49
CA ALA A 10 -26.95 -14.06 -12.47
C ALA A 10 -25.55 -13.86 -13.07
N GLY A 11 -25.27 -14.48 -14.22
CA GLY A 11 -24.01 -14.29 -14.94
C GLY A 11 -23.80 -12.84 -15.39
N ALA A 12 -24.84 -12.21 -15.94
CA ALA A 12 -24.78 -10.79 -16.32
C ALA A 12 -24.54 -9.87 -15.11
N GLY A 13 -25.23 -10.12 -14.00
CA GLY A 13 -25.02 -9.37 -12.75
C GLY A 13 -23.60 -9.52 -12.20
N ALA A 14 -23.04 -10.74 -12.21
CA ALA A 14 -21.69 -11.00 -11.75
C ALA A 14 -20.63 -10.27 -12.59
N VAL A 15 -20.77 -10.23 -13.92
CA VAL A 15 -19.84 -9.53 -14.81
C VAL A 15 -19.86 -8.02 -14.57
N ILE A 16 -21.04 -7.43 -14.36
CA ILE A 16 -21.17 -6.00 -14.07
C ILE A 16 -20.54 -5.67 -12.71
N ALA A 17 -20.80 -6.49 -11.69
CA ALA A 17 -20.22 -6.31 -10.35
C ALA A 17 -18.69 -6.39 -10.38
N LEU A 18 -18.12 -7.37 -11.09
CA LEU A 18 -16.68 -7.51 -11.27
C LEU A 18 -16.05 -6.30 -11.96
N ARG A 19 -16.71 -5.75 -13.01
CA ARG A 19 -16.23 -4.55 -13.70
C ARG A 19 -16.23 -3.31 -12.82
N LEU A 20 -17.26 -3.15 -11.98
CA LEU A 20 -17.33 -2.03 -11.05
C LEU A 20 -16.27 -2.16 -9.97
N LEU A 21 -16.09 -3.38 -9.44
CA LEU A 21 -15.07 -3.66 -8.43
C LEU A 21 -13.66 -3.44 -8.98
N SER A 22 -13.35 -3.91 -10.18
CA SER A 22 -12.03 -3.69 -10.80
C SER A 22 -11.74 -2.22 -11.01
N ARG A 23 -12.73 -1.45 -11.49
CA ARG A 23 -12.59 -0.01 -11.72
C ARG A 23 -12.31 0.76 -10.43
N GLU A 24 -12.99 0.39 -9.35
CA GLU A 24 -12.79 1.04 -8.06
C GLU A 24 -11.46 0.62 -7.43
N TRP A 25 -11.06 -0.64 -7.62
CA TRP A 25 -9.75 -1.13 -7.19
C TRP A 25 -8.62 -0.37 -7.89
N ASP A 26 -8.71 -0.18 -9.20
CA ASP A 26 -7.75 0.60 -9.98
C ASP A 26 -7.68 2.06 -9.51
N ARG A 27 -8.83 2.68 -9.20
CA ARG A 27 -8.89 4.04 -8.65
C ARG A 27 -8.18 4.13 -7.30
N VAL A 28 -8.55 3.27 -6.35
CA VAL A 28 -7.95 3.28 -5.00
C VAL A 28 -6.46 3.01 -5.07
N ASN A 29 -6.04 2.11 -5.96
CA ASN A 29 -4.62 1.79 -6.13
C ASN A 29 -3.85 2.97 -6.73
N ALA A 30 -4.45 3.71 -7.67
CA ALA A 30 -3.86 4.95 -8.20
C ALA A 30 -3.73 6.04 -7.11
N ASP A 31 -4.75 6.20 -6.25
CA ASP A 31 -4.71 7.16 -5.14
C ASP A 31 -3.62 6.77 -4.11
N LEU A 32 -3.47 5.49 -3.81
CA LEU A 32 -2.42 4.97 -2.92
C LEU A 32 -1.02 5.17 -3.52
N ASP A 33 -0.89 4.95 -4.82
CA ASP A 33 0.35 5.18 -5.56
C ASP A 33 0.72 6.67 -5.59
N GLU A 34 -0.26 7.57 -5.73
CA GLU A 34 -0.05 9.01 -5.66
C GLU A 34 0.48 9.41 -4.28
N VAL A 35 -0.16 8.94 -3.19
CA VAL A 35 0.30 9.18 -1.81
C VAL A 35 1.69 8.58 -1.55
N ARG A 36 2.02 7.43 -2.13
CA ARG A 36 3.35 6.81 -2.00
C ARG A 36 4.44 7.54 -2.78
N ARG A 37 4.09 8.15 -3.93
CA ARG A 37 5.03 8.93 -4.75
C ARG A 37 5.24 10.33 -4.22
N GLU A 38 4.32 10.86 -3.43
CA GLU A 38 4.60 12.08 -2.69
C GLU A 38 5.71 11.81 -1.66
N PRO A 39 6.89 12.44 -1.78
CA PRO A 39 7.86 12.40 -0.70
C PRO A 39 7.19 12.98 0.54
N PRO A 40 7.43 12.44 1.75
CA PRO A 40 6.77 12.92 2.96
C PRO A 40 6.98 14.43 3.11
N LYS A 41 5.91 15.21 2.87
CA LYS A 41 5.93 16.69 2.86
C LYS A 41 6.12 17.31 4.25
N THR A 42 6.32 16.52 5.29
CA THR A 42 6.48 17.00 6.65
C THR A 42 7.48 16.15 7.43
N GLY A 43 8.73 16.61 7.46
CA GLY A 43 9.56 16.66 8.68
C GLY A 43 9.57 15.45 9.62
N ARG A 44 9.73 14.23 9.12
CA ARG A 44 10.13 13.10 9.98
C ARG A 44 11.34 12.37 9.40
N THR A 45 12.44 13.11 9.35
CA THR A 45 13.77 12.59 9.63
C THR A 45 13.78 11.95 11.02
N VAL A 46 13.19 10.77 11.18
CA VAL A 46 13.39 9.91 12.37
C VAL A 46 13.69 8.49 11.91
N ARG A 47 14.49 8.37 10.85
CA ARG A 47 15.58 7.43 10.93
C ARG A 47 16.78 8.30 11.20
N ALA A 48 16.98 8.65 12.47
CA ALA A 48 18.32 9.00 12.88
C ALA A 48 19.12 7.74 12.57
N GLU A 49 19.81 7.77 11.43
CA GLU A 49 20.96 6.91 11.17
C GLU A 49 21.97 7.34 12.23
N LEU A 50 21.73 6.89 13.46
CA LEU A 50 22.66 7.05 14.56
C LEU A 50 23.84 6.20 14.15
N ASP A 51 24.86 6.85 13.62
CA ASP A 51 26.13 6.21 13.29
C ASP A 51 26.76 5.82 14.64
N LEU A 52 26.39 4.63 15.09
CA LEU A 52 26.79 4.08 16.37
C LEU A 52 28.16 3.43 16.19
N GLU A 53 29.21 4.10 16.68
CA GLU A 53 30.56 3.56 16.66
C GLU A 53 30.80 2.73 17.94
N ARG A 54 31.44 1.58 17.78
CA ARG A 54 31.76 0.70 18.91
C ARG A 54 33.05 1.19 19.58
N ASP A 55 32.95 1.59 20.85
CA ASP A 55 34.11 2.01 21.63
C ASP A 55 35.09 0.82 21.79
N PRO A 56 36.35 0.92 21.33
CA PRO A 56 37.31 -0.19 21.37
C PRO A 56 37.76 -0.55 22.79
N ASN A 57 37.62 0.36 23.75
CA ASN A 57 38.04 0.14 25.14
C ASN A 57 36.93 -0.47 26.00
N THR A 58 35.66 -0.14 25.72
CA THR A 58 34.52 -0.57 26.53
C THR A 58 33.58 -1.55 25.80
N GLY A 59 33.66 -1.62 24.48
CA GLY A 59 32.83 -2.48 23.64
C GLY A 59 31.38 -2.01 23.50
N VAL A 60 31.02 -0.87 24.10
CA VAL A 60 29.67 -0.28 24.08
C VAL A 60 29.52 0.59 22.84
N TYR A 61 28.36 0.52 22.19
CA TYR A 61 28.00 1.38 21.06
C TYR A 61 27.61 2.77 21.55
N ARG A 62 28.23 3.81 21.01
CA ARG A 62 27.91 5.21 21.31
C ARG A 62 27.63 5.96 20.03
N SER A 63 26.77 6.98 20.09
CA SER A 63 26.54 7.89 18.97
C SER A 63 27.83 8.63 18.66
N ARG A 64 28.21 8.63 17.39
CA ARG A 64 29.29 9.46 16.87
C ARG A 64 28.76 10.89 16.75
N ASP A 65 29.03 11.72 17.76
CA ASP A 65 28.91 13.19 17.65
C ASP A 65 30.09 13.76 16.85
#